data_AF-A0A3L7PS36-F1
#
_entry.id   AF-A0A3L7PS36-F1
#
_cell.length_a   1.000
_cell.length_b   1.000
_cell.length_c   1.000
_cell.angle_alpha   90.00
_cell.angle_beta   90.00
_cell.angle_gamma   90.00
#
_symmetry.space_group_name_H-M   'P 1'
#
loop_
_entity.id
_entity.type
_entity.pdbx_description
1 polymer ?
#
loop_
_entity_poly.entity_id
_entity_poly.type
_entity_poly.pdbx_seq_one_letter_code
_entity_poly.pdbx_strand_id
1 'polypeptide(L)'
;MSQWKRSSWAVSSCLVLLGMAVSVPVMAQDKPNPKQAFLDGKEAGPDFQLQGEFIGKVGDLSFGVQIIARGNGKFDGVVYSGGLPGAGWDAVKKEKHKVSGETKDGTTKLAGGDFEATIANGSLVLKRADKSGELKRLHRESPSLGMRPPEGALVLFDGSNVEQWNPGKAEEAGLMGVGTRTKQVFENYTLHLEFRSPYMPFATGQGRGNSGMYLGDQYECQILDSFGLEGEDNECGGIYKNSKPKINMCLPPLSWQTYDVEFTCAKFDAEGKVTAPAKVSMKHNGVVVHDALELNKTPGGGRNDEKPGALFLQDHGDPVRFRNIWVVEKK
;
A
#
# COMPACT_ATOMS: atom_id res chain seq x y z
N MET A 1 98.05 -35.89 28.28
CA MET A 1 98.61 -35.40 27.01
C MET A 1 97.58 -35.58 25.91
N SER A 2 97.27 -34.48 25.18
CA SER A 2 96.46 -34.33 23.93
C SER A 2 95.11 -35.07 23.84
N GLN A 3 93.96 -34.43 24.11
CA GLN A 3 93.14 -33.61 23.18
C GLN A 3 93.27 -33.93 21.68
N TRP A 4 92.16 -34.39 21.05
CA TRP A 4 91.73 -33.87 19.75
C TRP A 4 90.22 -34.10 19.45
N LYS A 5 89.58 -32.95 19.21
CA LYS A 5 88.30 -32.55 18.58
C LYS A 5 87.47 -33.59 17.80
N ARG A 6 86.14 -33.54 18.00
CA ARG A 6 85.14 -33.59 16.91
C ARG A 6 84.04 -32.56 17.14
N SER A 7 83.90 -31.67 16.15
CA SER A 7 82.91 -30.59 16.05
C SER A 7 81.56 -31.13 15.58
N SER A 8 80.48 -30.77 16.28
CA SER A 8 79.10 -30.95 15.79
C SER A 8 78.68 -29.70 15.02
N TRP A 9 78.14 -29.89 13.81
CA TRP A 9 77.52 -28.84 13.02
C TRP A 9 76.07 -28.66 13.49
N ALA A 10 75.71 -27.43 13.85
CA ALA A 10 74.33 -27.04 14.11
C ALA A 10 73.66 -26.68 12.78
N VAL A 11 72.58 -27.40 12.44
CA VAL A 11 71.71 -27.05 11.32
C VAL A 11 70.68 -26.05 11.83
N SER A 12 70.81 -24.79 11.40
CA SER A 12 69.83 -23.73 11.66
C SER A 12 68.62 -23.94 10.75
N SER A 13 67.47 -24.34 11.31
CA SER A 13 66.20 -24.37 10.58
C SER A 13 65.52 -23.01 10.68
N CYS A 14 65.52 -22.25 9.58
CA CYS A 14 64.65 -21.09 9.40
C CYS A 14 63.19 -21.55 9.32
N LEU A 15 62.40 -21.27 10.35
CA LEU A 15 60.94 -21.33 10.27
C LEU A 15 60.44 -20.11 9.46
N VAL A 16 60.03 -20.36 8.23
CA VAL A 16 59.22 -19.41 7.45
C VAL A 16 57.76 -19.56 7.92
N LEU A 17 57.28 -18.63 8.72
CA LEU A 17 55.86 -18.49 9.05
C LEU A 17 55.13 -17.96 7.81
N LEU A 18 54.53 -18.86 7.03
CA LEU A 18 53.60 -18.53 5.96
C LEU A 18 52.28 -18.07 6.60
N GLY A 19 52.07 -16.77 6.72
CA GLY A 19 50.77 -16.20 7.09
C GLY A 19 49.78 -16.41 5.95
N MET A 20 48.93 -17.43 6.04
CA MET A 20 47.74 -17.53 5.18
C MET A 20 46.73 -16.48 5.62
N ALA A 21 46.70 -15.35 4.90
CA ALA A 21 45.57 -14.45 4.93
C ALA A 21 44.38 -15.14 4.28
N VAL A 22 43.45 -15.65 5.11
CA VAL A 22 42.15 -16.12 4.63
C VAL A 22 41.33 -14.88 4.30
N SER A 23 41.36 -14.46 3.04
CA SER A 23 40.41 -13.49 2.50
C SER A 23 39.04 -14.16 2.44
N VAL A 24 38.21 -13.93 3.46
CA VAL A 24 36.80 -14.28 3.41
C VAL A 24 36.18 -13.39 2.34
N PRO A 25 35.61 -13.95 1.25
CA PRO A 25 34.90 -13.13 0.29
C PRO A 25 33.70 -12.53 0.99
N VAL A 26 33.67 -11.20 1.10
CA VAL A 26 32.44 -10.47 1.41
C VAL A 26 31.50 -10.77 0.26
N MET A 27 30.54 -11.68 0.49
CA MET A 27 29.40 -11.87 -0.39
C MET A 27 28.73 -10.49 -0.49
N ALA A 28 28.85 -9.84 -1.65
CA ALA A 28 28.05 -8.66 -1.94
C ALA A 28 26.59 -9.10 -1.81
N GLN A 29 25.84 -8.55 -0.85
CA GLN A 29 24.40 -8.70 -0.84
C GLN A 29 23.88 -8.16 -2.17
N ASP A 30 23.22 -9.02 -2.96
CA ASP A 30 22.54 -8.59 -4.17
C ASP A 30 21.63 -7.41 -3.83
N LYS A 31 21.69 -6.35 -4.66
CA LYS A 31 20.83 -5.18 -4.47
C LYS A 31 19.36 -5.64 -4.45
N PRO A 32 18.55 -5.21 -3.48
CA PRO A 32 17.15 -5.61 -3.41
C PRO A 32 16.42 -5.30 -4.71
N ASN A 33 15.63 -6.25 -5.22
CA ASN A 33 14.79 -6.02 -6.39
C ASN A 33 13.69 -5.00 -6.03
N PRO A 34 13.64 -3.81 -6.66
CA PRO A 34 12.62 -2.81 -6.36
C PRO A 34 11.19 -3.28 -6.62
N LYS A 35 11.00 -4.30 -7.48
CA LYS A 35 9.70 -4.92 -7.79
C LYS A 35 9.39 -6.18 -6.99
N GLN A 36 10.20 -6.49 -5.97
CA GLN A 36 9.89 -7.58 -5.06
C GLN A 36 8.53 -7.34 -4.40
N ALA A 37 7.62 -8.29 -4.59
CA ALA A 37 6.25 -8.23 -4.11
C ALA A 37 5.92 -9.51 -3.34
N PHE A 38 5.24 -9.34 -2.21
CA PHE A 38 4.69 -10.44 -1.42
C PHE A 38 3.17 -10.34 -1.45
N LEU A 39 2.52 -11.50 -1.56
CA LEU A 39 1.04 -11.63 -1.58
C LEU A 39 0.49 -12.32 -0.32
N ASP A 40 1.37 -12.88 0.51
CA ASP A 40 1.08 -13.45 1.83
C ASP A 40 2.02 -12.83 2.88
N GLY A 41 1.43 -12.39 4.00
CA GLY A 41 2.17 -11.81 5.13
C GLY A 41 3.09 -12.81 5.83
N LYS A 42 2.83 -14.11 5.70
CA LYS A 42 3.71 -15.17 6.23
C LYS A 42 5.05 -15.22 5.49
N GLU A 43 5.07 -14.83 4.22
CA GLU A 43 6.25 -14.81 3.36
C GLU A 43 6.97 -13.45 3.37
N ALA A 44 6.29 -12.40 3.85
CA ALA A 44 6.72 -11.01 3.82
C ALA A 44 7.85 -10.64 4.81
N GLY A 45 8.35 -11.61 5.58
CA GLY A 45 9.45 -11.42 6.51
C GLY A 45 9.12 -10.62 7.77
N PRO A 46 10.12 -10.39 8.65
CA PRO A 46 9.91 -9.78 9.97
C PRO A 46 9.51 -8.30 9.90
N ASP A 47 9.99 -7.56 8.90
CA ASP A 47 9.69 -6.13 8.79
C ASP A 47 8.18 -5.90 8.59
N PHE A 48 7.52 -6.75 7.81
CA PHE A 48 6.08 -6.71 7.62
C PHE A 48 5.32 -6.90 8.93
N GLN A 49 5.82 -7.74 9.84
CA GLN A 49 5.17 -7.97 11.14
C GLN A 49 5.19 -6.72 12.02
N LEU A 50 6.13 -5.80 11.80
CA LEU A 50 6.22 -4.53 12.54
C LEU A 50 5.41 -3.40 11.90
N GLN A 51 5.17 -3.47 10.58
CA GLN A 51 4.29 -2.56 9.87
C GLN A 51 2.86 -2.62 10.40
N GLY A 52 2.16 -1.49 10.38
CA GLY A 52 0.75 -1.41 10.75
C GLY A 52 0.40 -0.13 11.48
N GLU A 53 -0.75 -0.15 12.15
CA GLU A 53 -1.30 1.00 12.87
C GLU A 53 -1.25 0.78 14.38
N PHE A 54 -0.99 1.85 15.12
CA PHE A 54 -0.91 1.86 16.57
C PHE A 54 -1.67 3.05 17.13
N ILE A 55 -2.38 2.88 18.24
CA ILE A 55 -3.13 3.94 18.90
C ILE A 55 -2.89 3.95 20.41
N GLY A 56 -2.95 5.12 21.01
CA GLY A 56 -2.75 5.27 22.46
C GLY A 56 -2.65 6.73 22.86
N LYS A 57 -2.15 6.98 24.07
CA LYS A 57 -2.01 8.32 24.62
C LYS A 57 -0.58 8.59 25.07
N VAL A 58 -0.12 9.82 24.90
CA VAL A 58 1.13 10.33 25.48
C VAL A 58 0.76 11.52 26.37
N GLY A 59 0.84 11.31 27.69
CA GLY A 59 0.13 12.18 28.64
C GLY A 59 -1.39 12.13 28.39
N ASP A 60 -2.02 13.30 28.28
CA ASP A 60 -3.47 13.42 28.06
C ASP A 60 -3.88 13.43 26.57
N LEU A 61 -2.90 13.47 25.66
CA LEU A 61 -3.12 13.60 24.23
C LEU A 61 -3.19 12.22 23.55
N SER A 62 -4.21 12.02 22.73
CA SER A 62 -4.35 10.82 21.89
C SER A 62 -3.47 10.91 20.64
N PHE A 63 -2.89 9.79 20.24
CA PHE A 63 -2.09 9.67 19.02
C PHE A 63 -2.43 8.40 18.25
N GLY A 64 -2.35 8.51 16.92
CA GLY A 64 -2.24 7.37 16.02
C GLY A 64 -0.85 7.34 15.38
N VAL A 65 -0.28 6.17 15.17
CA VAL A 65 0.99 6.01 14.46
C VAL A 65 0.84 4.94 13.40
N GLN A 66 1.20 5.28 12.16
CA GLN A 66 1.35 4.32 11.08
C GLN A 66 2.85 4.02 10.91
N ILE A 67 3.23 2.75 10.97
CA ILE A 67 4.61 2.28 10.76
C ILE A 67 4.68 1.58 9.42
N ILE A 68 5.58 2.00 8.55
CA ILE A 68 5.70 1.58 7.15
C ILE A 68 7.04 0.88 6.97
N ALA A 69 7.02 -0.40 6.64
CA ALA A 69 8.24 -1.15 6.40
C ALA A 69 8.84 -0.80 5.02
N ARG A 70 10.16 -0.57 5.01
CA ARG A 70 10.98 -0.21 3.82
C ARG A 70 12.01 -1.28 3.45
N GLY A 71 11.88 -2.46 4.07
CA GLY A 71 12.77 -3.58 3.92
C GLY A 71 14.14 -3.37 4.58
N ASN A 72 14.87 -4.48 4.74
CA ASN A 72 16.20 -4.51 5.38
C ASN A 72 16.23 -3.82 6.75
N GLY A 73 15.17 -4.02 7.55
CA GLY A 73 15.04 -3.45 8.88
C GLY A 73 14.81 -1.94 8.91
N LYS A 74 14.54 -1.28 7.78
CA LYS A 74 14.27 0.16 7.69
C LYS A 74 12.77 0.45 7.73
N PHE A 75 12.42 1.56 8.36
CA PHE A 75 11.03 1.96 8.56
C PHE A 75 10.86 3.46 8.41
N ASP A 76 9.74 3.84 7.80
CA ASP A 76 9.17 5.16 7.99
C ASP A 76 8.02 5.06 9.00
N GLY A 77 7.64 6.19 9.57
CA GLY A 77 6.44 6.31 10.38
C GLY A 77 5.77 7.66 10.21
N VAL A 78 4.46 7.68 10.42
CA VAL A 78 3.66 8.91 10.46
C VAL A 78 2.91 8.94 11.78
N VAL A 79 3.21 9.96 12.58
CA VAL A 79 2.56 10.25 13.86
C VAL A 79 1.43 11.24 13.61
N TYR A 80 0.24 10.92 14.06
CA TYR A 80 -0.99 11.69 13.88
C TYR A 80 -1.52 12.16 15.24
N SER A 81 -1.64 13.48 15.42
CA SER A 81 -2.23 14.06 16.64
C SER A 81 -3.75 13.87 16.65
N GLY A 82 -4.29 13.28 17.72
CA GLY A 82 -5.74 13.06 17.91
C GLY A 82 -6.25 11.66 17.55
N GLY A 83 -5.51 10.86 16.77
CA GLY A 83 -5.92 9.51 16.36
C GLY A 83 -5.36 9.12 15.00
N LEU A 84 -5.90 8.08 14.37
CA LEU A 84 -5.54 7.67 13.00
C LEU A 84 -6.42 8.39 11.96
N PRO A 85 -6.02 8.42 10.68
CA PRO A 85 -6.90 8.89 9.59
C PRO A 85 -8.25 8.17 9.62
N GLY A 86 -9.35 8.92 9.65
CA GLY A 86 -10.73 8.40 9.73
C GLY A 86 -11.14 7.93 11.13
N ALA A 87 -10.26 8.05 12.12
CA ALA A 87 -10.49 7.62 13.51
C ALA A 87 -9.79 8.57 14.50
N GLY A 88 -10.32 9.78 14.63
CA GLY A 88 -9.89 10.79 15.60
C GLY A 88 -8.91 11.83 15.08
N TRP A 89 -8.10 11.53 14.05
CA TRP A 89 -7.24 12.54 13.43
C TRP A 89 -8.05 13.62 12.72
N ASP A 90 -7.68 14.88 12.96
CA ASP A 90 -8.30 16.05 12.34
C ASP A 90 -7.68 16.35 10.97
N ALA A 91 -8.37 15.92 9.90
CA ALA A 91 -7.95 16.14 8.52
C ALA A 91 -8.01 17.61 8.07
N VAL A 92 -8.61 18.51 8.86
CA VAL A 92 -8.61 19.96 8.60
C VAL A 92 -7.32 20.59 9.15
N LYS A 93 -6.94 20.22 10.38
CA LYS A 93 -5.69 20.70 10.99
C LYS A 93 -4.44 20.07 10.37
N LYS A 94 -4.57 18.85 9.83
CA LYS A 94 -3.52 18.10 9.14
C LYS A 94 -2.23 17.92 9.95
N GLU A 95 -2.31 17.98 11.28
CA GLU A 95 -1.13 17.85 12.14
C GLU A 95 -0.64 16.39 12.13
N LYS A 96 0.45 16.16 11.41
CA LYS A 96 1.15 14.88 11.36
C LYS A 96 2.66 15.09 11.26
N HIS A 97 3.43 14.15 11.77
CA HIS A 97 4.88 14.21 11.83
C HIS A 97 5.50 12.95 11.25
N LYS A 98 6.51 13.12 10.41
CA LYS A 98 7.27 12.02 9.83
C LYS A 98 8.39 11.63 10.79
N VAL A 99 8.51 10.34 11.04
CA VAL A 99 9.63 9.72 11.75
C VAL A 99 10.24 8.66 10.85
N SER A 100 11.52 8.36 11.01
CA SER A 100 12.16 7.25 10.30
C SER A 100 13.20 6.60 11.18
N GLY A 101 13.57 5.37 10.83
CA GLY A 101 14.62 4.68 11.54
C GLY A 101 14.75 3.22 11.12
N GLU A 102 15.28 2.43 12.05
CA GLU A 102 15.72 1.08 11.73
C GLU A 102 15.68 0.14 12.94
N THR A 103 15.76 -1.15 12.64
CA THR A 103 15.89 -2.21 13.64
C THR A 103 17.36 -2.49 13.90
N LYS A 104 17.75 -2.41 15.17
CA LYS A 104 19.06 -2.83 15.68
C LYS A 104 18.85 -3.70 16.90
N ASP A 105 19.53 -4.84 16.94
CA ASP A 105 19.50 -5.77 18.08
C ASP A 105 18.06 -6.15 18.52
N GLY A 106 17.19 -6.40 17.54
CA GLY A 106 15.78 -6.76 17.77
C GLY A 106 14.86 -5.63 18.22
N THR A 107 15.36 -4.39 18.30
CA THR A 107 14.57 -3.21 18.67
C THR A 107 14.49 -2.23 17.50
N THR A 108 13.29 -1.85 17.10
CA THR A 108 13.10 -0.80 16.08
C THR A 108 12.97 0.55 16.75
N LYS A 109 13.78 1.52 16.32
CA LYS A 109 13.71 2.90 16.81
C LYS A 109 13.53 3.84 15.63
N LEU A 110 12.53 4.71 15.71
CA LEU A 110 12.27 5.77 14.75
C LEU A 110 12.32 7.13 15.46
N ALA A 111 12.78 8.15 14.77
CA ALA A 111 12.80 9.52 15.30
C ALA A 111 12.50 10.54 14.20
N GLY A 112 11.98 11.70 14.59
CA GLY A 112 11.71 12.82 13.69
C GLY A 112 11.00 13.97 14.41
N GLY A 113 11.56 15.18 14.27
CA GLY A 113 11.09 16.33 15.05
C GLY A 113 11.15 16.05 16.56
N ASP A 114 10.03 16.29 17.26
CA ASP A 114 9.92 16.09 18.71
C ASP A 114 9.49 14.66 19.10
N PHE A 115 9.43 13.73 18.15
CA PHE A 115 8.92 12.38 18.36
C PHE A 115 10.01 11.32 18.26
N GLU A 116 10.00 10.39 19.21
CA GLU A 116 10.75 9.14 19.19
C GLU A 116 9.76 7.98 19.35
N ALA A 117 9.82 6.98 18.50
CA ALA A 117 9.02 5.76 18.60
C ALA A 117 9.94 4.54 18.74
N THR A 118 9.66 3.68 19.73
CA THR A 118 10.36 2.41 19.91
C THR A 118 9.37 1.26 19.82
N ILE A 119 9.66 0.28 18.98
CA ILE A 119 8.83 -0.92 18.82
C ILE A 119 9.59 -2.11 19.37
N ALA A 120 8.96 -2.80 20.33
CA ALA A 120 9.43 -4.05 20.89
C ALA A 120 8.22 -4.89 21.33
N ASN A 121 8.29 -6.21 21.16
CA ASN A 121 7.27 -7.15 21.64
C ASN A 121 5.82 -6.84 21.18
N GLY A 122 5.64 -6.30 19.96
CA GLY A 122 4.32 -6.00 19.40
C GLY A 122 3.67 -4.71 19.88
N SER A 123 4.33 -3.95 20.76
CA SER A 123 3.88 -2.65 21.26
C SER A 123 4.79 -1.52 20.79
N LEU A 124 4.23 -0.32 20.66
CA LEU A 124 4.96 0.89 20.29
C LEU A 124 4.96 1.86 21.47
N VAL A 125 6.13 2.25 21.95
CA VAL A 125 6.26 3.35 22.90
C VAL A 125 6.55 4.62 22.12
N LEU A 126 5.63 5.58 22.19
CA LEU A 126 5.80 6.92 21.61
C LEU A 126 6.24 7.88 22.71
N LYS A 127 7.30 8.63 22.44
CA LYS A 127 7.79 9.70 23.30
C LYS A 127 7.68 11.02 22.57
N ARG A 128 7.23 12.05 23.29
CA ARG A 128 7.18 13.44 22.87
C ARG A 128 7.68 14.31 24.02
N ALA A 129 8.80 15.00 23.82
CA ALA A 129 9.48 15.74 24.88
C ALA A 129 9.75 14.86 26.13
N ASP A 130 9.25 15.26 27.30
CA ASP A 130 9.42 14.58 28.59
C ASP A 130 8.34 13.50 28.86
N LYS A 131 7.33 13.38 27.99
CA LYS A 131 6.24 12.41 28.14
C LYS A 131 6.43 11.22 27.22
N SER A 132 6.02 10.05 27.69
CA SER A 132 5.93 8.83 26.88
C SER A 132 4.60 8.12 27.12
N GLY A 133 4.24 7.25 26.20
CA GLY A 133 3.04 6.44 26.30
C GLY A 133 3.10 5.21 25.41
N GLU A 134 2.46 4.16 25.87
CA GLU A 134 2.33 2.91 25.12
C GLU A 134 1.14 3.01 24.16
N LEU A 135 1.39 2.71 22.89
CA LEU A 135 0.42 2.62 21.82
C LEU A 135 0.26 1.16 21.42
N LYS A 136 -0.99 0.68 21.49
CA LYS A 136 -1.36 -0.69 21.12
C LYS A 136 -1.59 -0.77 19.63
N ARG A 137 -1.17 -1.89 19.04
CA ARG A 137 -1.49 -2.21 17.65
C ARG A 137 -3.00 -2.27 17.46
N LEU A 138 -3.48 -1.67 16.37
CA LEU A 138 -4.86 -1.73 15.93
C LEU A 138 -4.90 -2.32 14.52
N HIS A 139 -5.74 -3.33 14.33
CA HIS A 139 -6.09 -3.84 13.01
C HIS A 139 -7.46 -3.29 12.64
N ARG A 140 -7.54 -2.50 11.56
CA ARG A 140 -8.79 -1.96 11.04
C ARG A 140 -9.19 -2.68 9.77
N GLU A 141 -10.48 -2.89 9.61
CA GLU A 141 -11.09 -3.45 8.41
C GLU A 141 -12.20 -2.53 7.93
N SER A 142 -12.50 -2.58 6.63
CA SER A 142 -13.63 -1.82 6.11
C SER A 142 -14.95 -2.36 6.68
N PRO A 143 -15.89 -1.49 7.08
CA PRO A 143 -17.24 -1.92 7.45
C PRO A 143 -18.04 -2.49 6.26
N SER A 144 -17.63 -2.22 5.01
CA SER A 144 -18.22 -2.80 3.80
C SER A 144 -17.50 -4.05 3.31
N LEU A 145 -16.48 -4.54 4.03
CA LEU A 145 -15.75 -5.74 3.62
C LEU A 145 -16.69 -6.96 3.58
N GLY A 146 -16.68 -7.69 2.47
CA GLY A 146 -17.57 -8.83 2.23
C GLY A 146 -19.03 -8.44 2.04
N MET A 147 -19.33 -7.18 1.70
CA MET A 147 -20.71 -6.74 1.47
C MET A 147 -21.33 -7.59 0.36
N ARG A 148 -22.41 -8.30 0.72
CA ARG A 148 -23.14 -9.13 -0.23
C ARG A 148 -23.77 -8.24 -1.30
N PRO A 149 -23.79 -8.69 -2.57
CA PRO A 149 -24.55 -8.02 -3.61
C PRO A 149 -26.01 -7.86 -3.16
N PRO A 150 -26.60 -6.65 -3.26
CA PRO A 150 -28.02 -6.47 -2.98
C PRO A 150 -28.88 -7.14 -4.07
N GLU A 151 -30.18 -7.25 -3.81
CA GLU A 151 -31.13 -7.74 -4.81
C GLU A 151 -31.06 -6.88 -6.10
N GLY A 152 -31.03 -7.55 -7.26
CA GLY A 152 -30.90 -6.90 -8.55
C GLY A 152 -29.47 -6.50 -8.95
N ALA A 153 -28.47 -6.77 -8.12
CA ALA A 153 -27.08 -6.54 -8.48
C ALA A 153 -26.58 -7.55 -9.54
N LEU A 154 -25.83 -7.05 -10.52
CA LEU A 154 -25.00 -7.86 -11.39
C LEU A 154 -23.69 -8.16 -10.66
N VAL A 155 -23.44 -9.44 -10.38
CA VAL A 155 -22.15 -9.91 -9.84
C VAL A 155 -21.14 -9.95 -10.98
N LEU A 156 -20.14 -9.08 -10.90
CA LEU A 156 -19.03 -9.05 -11.86
C LEU A 156 -17.97 -10.08 -11.51
N PHE A 157 -17.68 -10.28 -10.21
CA PHE A 157 -16.71 -11.28 -9.76
C PHE A 157 -16.93 -11.66 -8.29
N ASP A 158 -17.14 -12.94 -8.02
CA ASP A 158 -17.27 -13.52 -6.68
C ASP A 158 -16.23 -14.62 -6.38
N GLY A 159 -15.29 -14.84 -7.30
CA GLY A 159 -14.29 -15.89 -7.23
C GLY A 159 -14.62 -17.18 -8.00
N SER A 160 -15.86 -17.32 -8.51
CA SER A 160 -16.26 -18.53 -9.23
C SER A 160 -15.79 -18.58 -10.68
N ASN A 161 -15.82 -17.44 -11.39
CA ASN A 161 -15.44 -17.34 -12.80
C ASN A 161 -15.10 -15.89 -13.18
N VAL A 162 -14.59 -15.69 -14.39
CA VAL A 162 -14.22 -14.38 -14.96
C VAL A 162 -14.99 -14.07 -16.24
N GLU A 163 -16.19 -14.62 -16.40
CA GLU A 163 -16.94 -14.54 -17.65
C GLU A 163 -17.48 -13.13 -17.96
N GLN A 164 -17.64 -12.29 -16.95
CA GLN A 164 -18.03 -10.89 -17.11
C GLN A 164 -16.90 -9.99 -17.64
N TRP A 165 -15.70 -10.56 -17.81
CA TRP A 165 -14.48 -9.81 -18.04
C TRP A 165 -13.79 -10.18 -19.36
N ASN A 166 -13.08 -9.22 -19.96
CA ASN A 166 -12.29 -9.41 -21.17
C ASN A 166 -10.98 -8.58 -21.12
N PRO A 167 -9.80 -9.22 -21.15
CA PRO A 167 -9.61 -10.67 -20.94
C PRO A 167 -10.05 -11.06 -19.52
N GLY A 168 -10.59 -12.26 -19.32
CA GLY A 168 -10.80 -12.80 -17.98
C GLY A 168 -9.45 -13.13 -17.32
N LYS A 169 -9.21 -12.66 -16.09
CA LYS A 169 -7.92 -12.76 -15.39
C LYS A 169 -8.07 -13.46 -14.03
N ALA A 170 -8.28 -14.77 -14.04
CA ALA A 170 -8.32 -15.56 -12.82
C ALA A 170 -6.91 -15.79 -12.27
N GLU A 171 -6.76 -15.62 -10.97
CA GLU A 171 -5.54 -15.83 -10.21
C GLU A 171 -5.78 -16.91 -9.14
N GLU A 172 -4.73 -17.27 -8.40
CA GLU A 172 -4.82 -18.26 -7.33
C GLU A 172 -5.87 -17.89 -6.26
N ALA A 173 -6.42 -18.91 -5.60
CA ALA A 173 -7.39 -18.79 -4.50
C ALA A 173 -8.69 -18.03 -4.87
N GLY A 174 -9.11 -18.06 -6.14
CA GLY A 174 -10.37 -17.44 -6.57
C GLY A 174 -10.30 -15.91 -6.56
N LEU A 175 -9.11 -15.34 -6.78
CA LEU A 175 -8.91 -13.90 -6.90
C LEU A 175 -8.85 -13.48 -8.36
N MET A 176 -9.15 -12.21 -8.64
CA MET A 176 -9.00 -11.64 -9.97
C MET A 176 -7.73 -10.78 -10.05
N GLY A 177 -7.04 -10.87 -11.18
CA GLY A 177 -5.87 -10.06 -11.52
C GLY A 177 -6.21 -8.71 -12.13
N VAL A 178 -5.18 -8.04 -12.66
CA VAL A 178 -5.23 -6.72 -13.30
C VAL A 178 -5.33 -6.81 -14.83
N GLY A 179 -5.56 -5.68 -15.48
CA GLY A 179 -5.51 -5.56 -16.95
C GLY A 179 -6.76 -6.09 -17.64
N THR A 180 -7.92 -5.86 -17.02
CA THR A 180 -9.18 -6.45 -17.45
C THR A 180 -10.33 -5.45 -17.46
N ARG A 181 -11.26 -5.62 -18.41
CA ARG A 181 -12.46 -4.79 -18.58
C ARG A 181 -13.70 -5.61 -18.43
N THR A 182 -14.78 -5.03 -17.93
CA THR A 182 -16.10 -5.65 -18.06
C THR A 182 -16.49 -5.76 -19.54
N LYS A 183 -17.16 -6.85 -19.92
CA LYS A 183 -17.75 -6.99 -21.25
C LYS A 183 -18.94 -6.05 -21.44
N GLN A 184 -19.73 -5.89 -20.38
CA GLN A 184 -20.84 -4.95 -20.36
C GLN A 184 -20.35 -3.52 -20.18
N VAL A 185 -21.04 -2.60 -20.84
CA VAL A 185 -20.92 -1.15 -20.70
C VAL A 185 -22.00 -0.66 -19.75
N PHE A 186 -21.64 0.28 -18.87
CA PHE A 186 -22.55 0.84 -17.87
C PHE A 186 -22.66 2.36 -18.04
N GLU A 187 -23.85 2.89 -17.72
CA GLU A 187 -24.11 4.34 -17.67
C GLU A 187 -24.06 4.83 -16.21
N ASN A 188 -25.19 4.80 -15.51
CA ASN A 188 -25.28 5.19 -14.10
C ASN A 188 -25.32 3.93 -13.24
N TYR A 189 -24.54 3.88 -12.16
CA TYR A 189 -24.51 2.69 -11.32
C TYR A 189 -23.99 2.96 -9.90
N THR A 190 -24.36 2.08 -8.99
CA THR A 190 -23.60 1.84 -7.75
C THR A 190 -22.67 0.66 -7.97
N LEU A 191 -21.45 0.73 -7.45
CA LEU A 191 -20.43 -0.31 -7.53
C LEU A 191 -19.87 -0.58 -6.14
N HIS A 192 -19.67 -1.85 -5.82
CA HIS A 192 -18.79 -2.31 -4.75
C HIS A 192 -17.62 -3.06 -5.36
N LEU A 193 -16.42 -2.80 -4.86
CA LEU A 193 -15.19 -3.46 -5.30
C LEU A 193 -14.26 -3.64 -4.11
N GLU A 194 -13.76 -4.86 -3.93
CA GLU A 194 -12.67 -5.14 -2.99
C GLU A 194 -11.34 -5.34 -3.72
N PHE A 195 -10.29 -4.73 -3.19
CA PHE A 195 -8.93 -4.87 -3.70
C PHE A 195 -7.92 -5.04 -2.58
N ARG A 196 -6.76 -5.60 -2.92
CA ARG A 196 -5.63 -5.78 -2.02
C ARG A 196 -4.33 -5.50 -2.74
N SER A 197 -3.60 -4.49 -2.25
CA SER A 197 -2.25 -4.18 -2.76
C SER A 197 -1.22 -5.18 -2.20
N PRO A 198 -0.21 -5.55 -2.99
CA PRO A 198 0.90 -6.38 -2.52
C PRO A 198 1.76 -5.62 -1.50
N TYR A 199 2.51 -6.35 -0.67
CA TYR A 199 3.59 -5.73 0.10
C TYR A 199 4.87 -5.65 -0.75
N MET A 200 5.32 -4.44 -1.02
CA MET A 200 6.50 -4.16 -1.86
C MET A 200 7.49 -3.23 -1.12
N PRO A 201 8.29 -3.77 -0.18
CA PRO A 201 9.08 -2.95 0.75
C PRO A 201 10.11 -2.03 0.09
N PHE A 202 10.63 -2.44 -1.08
CA PHE A 202 11.68 -1.72 -1.79
C PHE A 202 11.14 -0.79 -2.89
N ALA A 203 9.82 -0.82 -3.15
CA ALA A 203 9.18 0.06 -4.10
C ALA A 203 8.74 1.37 -3.43
N THR A 204 8.71 2.45 -4.20
CA THR A 204 8.25 3.77 -3.76
C THR A 204 7.45 4.45 -4.87
N GLY A 205 6.69 5.49 -4.51
CA GLY A 205 5.89 6.28 -5.44
C GLY A 205 4.93 5.40 -6.26
N GLN A 206 4.78 5.74 -7.54
CA GLN A 206 3.90 5.04 -8.48
C GLN A 206 4.35 3.62 -8.84
N GLY A 207 5.51 3.15 -8.33
CA GLY A 207 5.99 1.80 -8.56
C GLY A 207 5.58 0.79 -7.49
N ARG A 208 4.77 1.20 -6.50
CA ARG A 208 4.44 0.46 -5.28
C ARG A 208 2.96 0.10 -5.21
N GLY A 209 2.61 -1.09 -5.69
CA GLY A 209 1.26 -1.64 -5.59
C GLY A 209 0.23 -0.88 -6.45
N ASN A 210 0.65 -0.43 -7.63
CA ASN A 210 -0.12 0.43 -8.53
C ASN A 210 -1.10 -0.35 -9.42
N SER A 211 -2.34 0.12 -9.48
CA SER A 211 -3.40 -0.26 -10.40
C SER A 211 -4.40 0.92 -10.46
N GLY A 212 -5.55 0.76 -11.09
CA GLY A 212 -6.56 1.81 -11.16
C GLY A 212 -7.94 1.23 -11.43
N MET A 213 -8.95 1.84 -10.82
CA MET A 213 -10.35 1.60 -11.12
C MET A 213 -10.85 2.71 -12.05
N TYR A 214 -11.00 2.39 -13.33
CA TYR A 214 -11.49 3.31 -14.33
C TYR A 214 -13.00 3.18 -14.50
N LEU A 215 -13.72 4.24 -14.15
CA LEU A 215 -15.15 4.37 -14.38
C LEU A 215 -15.37 4.76 -15.85
N GLY A 216 -16.22 4.02 -16.56
CA GLY A 216 -16.45 4.21 -18.00
C GLY A 216 -15.20 4.10 -18.88
N ASP A 217 -14.16 3.40 -18.41
CA ASP A 217 -12.85 3.23 -19.07
C ASP A 217 -12.15 4.56 -19.41
N GLN A 218 -12.40 5.61 -18.61
CA GLN A 218 -11.86 6.96 -18.87
C GLN A 218 -11.73 7.89 -17.65
N TYR A 219 -12.24 7.51 -16.47
CA TYR A 219 -12.08 8.27 -15.23
C TYR A 219 -11.41 7.40 -14.17
N GLU A 220 -10.11 7.60 -13.97
CA GLU A 220 -9.30 6.82 -13.04
C GLU A 220 -9.51 7.27 -11.59
N CYS A 221 -10.06 6.36 -10.79
CA CYS A 221 -9.80 6.33 -9.36
C CYS A 221 -8.58 5.48 -9.09
N GLN A 222 -7.57 6.07 -8.47
CA GLN A 222 -6.28 5.44 -8.26
C GLN A 222 -6.35 4.28 -7.26
N ILE A 223 -5.58 3.21 -7.52
CA ILE A 223 -5.27 2.15 -6.55
C ILE A 223 -3.76 2.09 -6.38
N LEU A 224 -3.29 2.35 -5.17
CA LEU A 224 -1.86 2.36 -4.86
C LEU A 224 -1.63 1.91 -3.42
N ASP A 225 -0.47 1.34 -3.09
CA ASP A 225 -0.05 1.22 -1.68
C ASP A 225 0.33 2.61 -1.15
N SER A 226 -0.70 3.34 -0.71
CA SER A 226 -0.60 4.70 -0.17
C SER A 226 -0.62 4.76 1.36
N PHE A 227 -0.36 3.63 2.03
CA PHE A 227 -0.32 3.59 3.48
C PHE A 227 0.78 4.53 4.02
N GLY A 228 0.38 5.50 4.85
CA GLY A 228 1.28 6.54 5.38
C GLY A 228 1.65 7.66 4.39
N LEU A 229 1.03 7.72 3.21
CA LEU A 229 1.26 8.80 2.23
C LEU A 229 0.32 10.00 2.45
N GLU A 230 0.42 11.02 1.60
CA GLU A 230 -0.26 12.29 1.78
C GLU A 230 -1.76 12.25 1.43
N GLY A 231 -2.18 11.33 0.56
CA GLY A 231 -3.48 11.33 -0.09
C GLY A 231 -3.51 12.32 -1.26
N GLU A 232 -2.57 12.22 -2.19
CA GLU A 232 -2.56 13.00 -3.43
C GLU A 232 -3.58 12.46 -4.46
N ASP A 233 -3.80 13.20 -5.55
CA ASP A 233 -4.76 12.82 -6.61
C ASP A 233 -4.33 11.57 -7.40
N ASN A 234 -3.03 11.27 -7.38
CA ASN A 234 -2.42 10.07 -7.94
C ASN A 234 -2.04 9.03 -6.87
N GLU A 235 -2.63 9.12 -5.68
CA GLU A 235 -2.54 8.13 -4.60
C GLU A 235 -3.90 7.46 -4.35
N CYS A 236 -3.91 6.37 -3.59
CA CYS A 236 -5.08 5.50 -3.39
C CYS A 236 -6.33 6.31 -2.98
N GLY A 237 -7.39 6.19 -3.77
CA GLY A 237 -8.65 6.88 -3.57
C GLY A 237 -8.70 8.26 -4.21
N GLY A 238 -7.61 8.78 -4.78
CA GLY A 238 -7.59 10.00 -5.58
C GLY A 238 -8.21 9.79 -6.96
N ILE A 239 -8.85 10.83 -7.49
CA ILE A 239 -9.23 10.86 -8.91
C ILE A 239 -8.13 11.58 -9.66
N TYR A 240 -7.41 10.85 -10.52
CA TYR A 240 -6.17 11.31 -11.13
C TYR A 240 -6.35 12.66 -11.85
N LYS A 241 -5.52 13.66 -11.53
CA LYS A 241 -5.58 15.05 -12.05
C LYS A 241 -6.87 15.82 -11.79
N ASN A 242 -7.82 15.25 -11.04
CA ASN A 242 -9.10 15.87 -10.74
C ASN A 242 -9.15 16.31 -9.28
N SER A 243 -8.91 15.38 -8.35
CA SER A 243 -9.05 15.67 -6.92
C SER A 243 -8.30 14.66 -6.05
N LYS A 244 -7.68 15.19 -5.00
CA LYS A 244 -7.20 14.41 -3.85
C LYS A 244 -8.39 13.79 -3.11
N PRO A 245 -8.28 12.59 -2.53
CA PRO A 245 -9.28 12.13 -1.57
C PRO A 245 -9.36 13.12 -0.40
N LYS A 246 -10.55 13.34 0.16
CA LYS A 246 -10.73 14.17 1.37
C LYS A 246 -9.81 13.72 2.53
N ILE A 247 -9.52 12.43 2.57
CA ILE A 247 -8.63 11.81 3.56
C ILE A 247 -8.01 10.54 2.97
N ASN A 248 -6.72 10.31 3.22
CA ASN A 248 -6.07 9.05 2.87
C ASN A 248 -6.57 7.95 3.83
N MET A 249 -7.39 7.04 3.30
CA MET A 249 -7.97 5.91 4.04
C MET A 249 -7.36 4.57 3.63
N CYS A 250 -6.21 4.60 2.97
CA CYS A 250 -5.48 3.39 2.61
C CYS A 250 -5.02 2.64 3.87
N LEU A 251 -5.44 1.39 4.00
CA LEU A 251 -4.93 0.46 5.02
C LEU A 251 -3.55 -0.09 4.60
N PRO A 252 -2.77 -0.71 5.52
CA PRO A 252 -1.49 -1.33 5.19
C PRO A 252 -1.63 -2.37 4.07
N PRO A 253 -0.60 -2.58 3.21
CA PRO A 253 -0.64 -3.58 2.17
C PRO A 253 -0.92 -4.98 2.74
N LEU A 254 -1.48 -5.86 1.91
CA LEU A 254 -2.07 -7.14 2.28
C LEU A 254 -3.36 -7.07 3.12
N SER A 255 -3.82 -5.89 3.49
CA SER A 255 -5.20 -5.68 3.98
C SER A 255 -6.15 -5.56 2.79
N TRP A 256 -7.33 -6.17 2.91
CA TRP A 256 -8.39 -5.93 1.94
C TRP A 256 -8.97 -4.53 2.14
N GLN A 257 -9.22 -3.87 1.02
CA GLN A 257 -9.77 -2.53 0.94
C GLN A 257 -11.02 -2.53 0.10
N THR A 258 -11.90 -1.56 0.34
CA THR A 258 -13.19 -1.43 -0.35
C THR A 258 -13.30 -0.07 -1.00
N TYR A 259 -13.83 -0.06 -2.22
CA TYR A 259 -14.44 1.11 -2.83
C TYR A 259 -15.94 0.88 -2.97
N ASP A 260 -16.72 1.78 -2.37
CA ASP A 260 -18.17 1.87 -2.55
C ASP A 260 -18.45 3.15 -3.34
N VAL A 261 -18.94 3.01 -4.56
CA VAL A 261 -18.98 4.08 -5.57
C VAL A 261 -20.40 4.29 -6.04
N GLU A 262 -20.80 5.55 -6.17
CA GLU A 262 -21.93 5.97 -7.00
C GLU A 262 -21.39 6.78 -8.17
N PHE A 263 -21.66 6.31 -9.39
CA PHE A 263 -21.21 6.95 -10.61
C PHE A 263 -22.41 7.38 -11.46
N THR A 264 -22.36 8.60 -11.98
CA THR A 264 -23.32 9.16 -12.93
C THR A 264 -22.57 9.58 -14.18
N CYS A 265 -23.00 9.11 -15.35
CA CYS A 265 -22.41 9.47 -16.64
C CYS A 265 -22.64 10.95 -16.99
N ALA A 266 -21.80 11.46 -17.90
CA ALA A 266 -22.03 12.75 -18.52
C ALA A 266 -23.32 12.73 -19.35
N LYS A 267 -24.00 13.88 -19.45
CA LYS A 267 -25.16 14.08 -20.31
C LYS A 267 -24.77 14.88 -21.54
N PHE A 268 -25.46 14.62 -22.65
CA PHE A 268 -25.17 15.22 -23.95
C PHE A 268 -26.43 15.88 -24.53
N ASP A 269 -26.28 16.95 -25.30
CA ASP A 269 -27.34 17.47 -26.17
C ASP A 269 -27.43 16.66 -27.48
N ALA A 270 -28.35 17.06 -28.38
CA ALA A 270 -28.57 16.39 -29.65
C ALA A 270 -27.35 16.48 -30.59
N GLU A 271 -26.53 17.51 -30.42
CA GLU A 271 -25.30 17.76 -31.16
C GLU A 271 -24.09 17.01 -30.57
N GLY A 272 -24.26 16.31 -29.44
CA GLY A 272 -23.23 15.52 -28.79
C GLY A 272 -22.27 16.32 -27.91
N LYS A 273 -22.65 17.55 -27.52
CA LYS A 273 -21.90 18.36 -26.55
C LYS A 273 -22.34 18.01 -25.14
N VAL A 274 -21.35 17.95 -24.23
CA VAL A 274 -21.60 17.72 -22.79
C VAL A 274 -22.43 18.87 -22.20
N THR A 275 -23.59 18.54 -21.63
CA THR A 275 -24.50 19.45 -20.92
C THR A 275 -24.41 19.32 -19.41
N ALA A 276 -23.97 18.15 -18.91
CA ALA A 276 -23.60 17.94 -17.51
C ALA A 276 -22.43 16.95 -17.44
N PRO A 277 -21.35 17.25 -16.70
CA PRO A 277 -20.21 16.35 -16.58
C PRO A 277 -20.56 15.10 -15.78
N ALA A 278 -19.79 14.03 -15.97
CA ALA A 278 -19.88 12.83 -15.14
C ALA A 278 -19.57 13.16 -13.67
N LYS A 279 -20.20 12.43 -12.74
CA LYS A 279 -20.05 12.64 -11.29
C LYS A 279 -19.72 11.36 -10.55
N VAL A 280 -18.95 11.48 -9.48
CA VAL A 280 -18.68 10.38 -8.55
C VAL A 280 -18.84 10.79 -7.09
N SER A 281 -19.52 9.93 -6.33
CA SER A 281 -19.45 9.89 -4.87
C SER A 281 -18.79 8.58 -4.47
N MET A 282 -17.81 8.61 -3.58
CA MET A 282 -17.03 7.42 -3.25
C MET A 282 -16.68 7.36 -1.77
N LYS A 283 -16.83 6.16 -1.19
CA LYS A 283 -16.25 5.79 0.09
C LYS A 283 -15.07 4.86 -0.12
N HIS A 284 -13.99 5.11 0.62
CA HIS A 284 -12.85 4.22 0.74
C HIS A 284 -12.81 3.70 2.17
N ASN A 285 -12.96 2.39 2.34
CA ASN A 285 -13.05 1.73 3.64
C ASN A 285 -14.13 2.35 4.55
N GLY A 286 -15.31 2.59 3.97
CA GLY A 286 -16.48 3.16 4.67
C GLY A 286 -16.46 4.67 4.89
N VAL A 287 -15.35 5.36 4.60
CA VAL A 287 -15.20 6.80 4.79
C VAL A 287 -15.36 7.54 3.47
N VAL A 288 -16.18 8.59 3.44
CA VAL A 288 -16.40 9.42 2.25
C VAL A 288 -15.11 10.15 1.87
N VAL A 289 -14.58 9.84 0.69
CA VAL A 289 -13.37 10.46 0.14
C VAL A 289 -13.66 11.38 -1.04
N HIS A 290 -14.76 11.17 -1.76
CA HIS A 290 -15.33 12.07 -2.77
C HIS A 290 -16.84 12.16 -2.62
N ASP A 291 -17.41 13.32 -2.93
CA ASP A 291 -18.83 13.61 -2.76
C ASP A 291 -19.32 14.48 -3.90
N ALA A 292 -20.15 13.89 -4.77
CA ALA A 292 -20.68 14.49 -5.99
C ALA A 292 -19.63 15.23 -6.85
N LEU A 293 -18.41 14.69 -6.90
CA LEU A 293 -17.28 15.29 -7.61
C LEU A 293 -17.51 15.22 -9.12
N GLU A 294 -17.44 16.36 -9.80
CA GLU A 294 -17.45 16.45 -11.25
C GLU A 294 -16.12 15.98 -11.84
N LEU A 295 -16.19 15.20 -12.92
CA LEU A 295 -15.06 14.49 -13.48
C LEU A 295 -14.63 15.05 -14.83
N ASN A 296 -13.33 15.23 -14.96
CA ASN A 296 -12.62 15.37 -16.21
C ASN A 296 -11.93 14.04 -16.55
N LYS A 297 -11.84 13.74 -17.84
CA LYS A 297 -11.19 12.54 -18.36
C LYS A 297 -9.74 12.41 -17.89
N THR A 298 -9.32 11.18 -17.63
CA THR A 298 -7.95 10.84 -17.23
C THR A 298 -7.26 10.06 -18.36
N PRO A 299 -5.91 10.14 -18.47
CA PRO A 299 -5.17 9.26 -19.37
C PRO A 299 -5.22 7.80 -18.90
N GLY A 300 -4.76 6.86 -19.73
CA GLY A 300 -4.58 5.44 -19.37
C GLY A 300 -5.81 4.55 -19.61
N GLY A 301 -7.00 5.15 -19.72
CA GLY A 301 -8.22 4.46 -20.13
C GLY A 301 -8.24 4.09 -21.61
N GLY A 302 -9.15 3.20 -21.99
CA GLY A 302 -9.43 2.84 -23.39
C GLY A 302 -10.36 3.82 -24.10
N ARG A 303 -10.91 4.81 -23.40
CA ARG A 303 -11.88 5.79 -23.93
C ARG A 303 -11.55 7.22 -23.50
N ASN A 304 -12.08 8.18 -24.24
CA ASN A 304 -11.96 9.61 -23.94
C ASN A 304 -13.14 10.45 -24.51
N ASP A 305 -14.30 9.82 -24.74
CA ASP A 305 -15.47 10.43 -25.36
C ASP A 305 -16.62 10.74 -24.38
N GLU A 306 -16.42 10.49 -23.08
CA GLU A 306 -17.34 10.77 -21.96
C GLU A 306 -18.64 9.98 -21.98
N LYS A 307 -18.78 9.08 -22.96
CA LYS A 307 -19.93 8.18 -23.10
C LYS A 307 -19.83 7.00 -22.11
N PRO A 308 -20.94 6.30 -21.85
CA PRO A 308 -20.94 5.02 -21.12
C PRO A 308 -19.81 4.09 -21.58
N GLY A 309 -19.18 3.42 -20.61
CA GLY A 309 -18.04 2.55 -20.87
C GLY A 309 -17.96 1.36 -19.91
N ALA A 310 -16.97 0.52 -20.13
CA ALA A 310 -16.67 -0.60 -19.25
C ALA A 310 -16.08 -0.10 -17.91
N LEU A 311 -16.21 -0.91 -16.86
CA LEU A 311 -15.31 -0.82 -15.71
C LEU A 311 -13.97 -1.43 -16.13
N PHE A 312 -12.88 -0.69 -15.94
CA PHE A 312 -11.52 -1.15 -16.27
C PHE A 312 -10.63 -1.19 -15.03
N LEU A 313 -9.97 -2.34 -14.82
CA LEU A 313 -8.98 -2.53 -13.77
C LEU A 313 -7.58 -2.54 -14.41
N GLN A 314 -6.80 -1.50 -14.14
CA GLN A 314 -5.54 -1.25 -14.83
C GLN A 314 -4.44 -2.23 -14.44
N ASP A 315 -3.65 -2.66 -15.42
CA ASP A 315 -2.36 -3.32 -15.20
C ASP A 315 -1.22 -2.29 -15.28
N HIS A 316 -0.53 -2.10 -14.17
CA HIS A 316 0.66 -1.26 -14.07
C HIS A 316 1.91 -2.08 -13.66
N GLY A 317 1.86 -3.41 -13.87
CA GLY A 317 2.95 -4.34 -13.56
C GLY A 317 3.08 -4.72 -12.09
N ASP A 318 2.17 -4.28 -11.22
CA ASP A 318 2.14 -4.65 -9.81
C ASP A 318 1.00 -5.64 -9.53
N PRO A 319 1.21 -6.69 -8.71
CA PRO A 319 0.25 -7.77 -8.51
C PRO A 319 -0.85 -7.41 -7.51
N VAL A 320 -1.63 -6.36 -7.81
CA VAL A 320 -2.89 -6.07 -7.11
C VAL A 320 -3.89 -7.22 -7.35
N ARG A 321 -4.71 -7.53 -6.36
CA ARG A 321 -5.76 -8.56 -6.45
C ARG A 321 -7.12 -7.99 -6.12
N PHE A 322 -8.15 -8.50 -6.79
CA PHE A 322 -9.52 -8.08 -6.60
C PHE A 322 -10.41 -9.25 -6.20
N ARG A 323 -11.49 -8.94 -5.49
CA ARG A 323 -12.59 -9.86 -5.19
C ARG A 323 -13.89 -9.09 -4.98
N ASN A 324 -15.01 -9.81 -4.83
CA ASN A 324 -16.32 -9.27 -4.46
C ASN A 324 -16.66 -7.97 -5.21
N ILE A 325 -16.88 -8.09 -6.52
CA ILE A 325 -17.21 -6.96 -7.38
C ILE A 325 -18.63 -7.14 -7.89
N TRP A 326 -19.46 -6.13 -7.65
CA TRP A 326 -20.84 -6.13 -8.14
C TRP A 326 -21.32 -4.71 -8.42
N VAL A 327 -22.27 -4.60 -9.34
CA VAL A 327 -22.88 -3.32 -9.74
C VAL A 327 -24.40 -3.38 -9.68
N VAL A 328 -25.03 -2.24 -9.41
CA VAL A 328 -26.47 -2.02 -9.55
C VAL A 328 -26.67 -0.85 -10.50
N GLU A 329 -27.18 -1.12 -11.69
CA GLU A 329 -27.48 -0.07 -12.67
C GLU A 329 -28.63 0.81 -12.18
N LYS A 330 -28.46 2.13 -12.30
CA LYS A 330 -29.47 3.13 -11.97
C LYS A 330 -30.07 3.63 -13.29
N LYS A 331 -31.38 3.47 -13.42
CA LYS A 331 -32.15 4.00 -14.56
C LYS A 331 -32.36 5.51 -14.43
#